data_AF-A0A0N0GGH9-F1
#
_entry.id   AF-A0A0N0GGH9-F1
#
_cell.length_a   1.000
_cell.length_b   1.000
_cell.length_c   1.000
_cell.angle_alpha   90.00
_cell.angle_beta   90.00
_cell.angle_gamma   90.00
#
_symmetry.space_group_name_H-M   'P 1'
#
loop_
_entity.id
_entity.type
_entity.pdbx_description
1 polymer ?
#
loop_
_entity_poly.entity_id
_entity_poly.type
_entity_poly.pdbx_seq_one_letter_code
_entity_poly.pdbx_strand_id
1 'polypeptide(L)'
;MFSLQSMIRAVNYVNTSGLGCWYIECVEETDSKVGNGHTLVLRKVEGLSAEKWQDVADFNTQFNQLLMAGKLENALTLTKILLSFNFFDANKLHLAGALSRQLGHFAEGVEFLRQALVVDPENEEYRKEFIEVTGVPFHNPVL
;
A
#
# COMPACT_ATOMS: atom_id res chain seq x y z
N MET A 1 15.06 -4.75 -16.80
CA MET A 1 14.88 -4.98 -15.36
C MET A 1 13.48 -4.53 -14.99
N PHE A 2 12.65 -5.40 -14.41
CA PHE A 2 11.34 -4.98 -13.88
C PHE A 2 11.57 -4.35 -12.51
N SER A 3 11.30 -3.06 -12.37
CA SER A 3 11.25 -2.41 -11.05
C SER A 3 9.92 -2.74 -10.37
N LEU A 4 9.88 -2.65 -9.03
CA LEU A 4 8.64 -2.76 -8.26
C LEU A 4 7.56 -1.81 -8.81
N GLN A 5 7.95 -0.57 -9.13
CA GLN A 5 7.05 0.43 -9.71
C GLN A 5 6.46 -0.01 -11.05
N SER A 6 7.23 -0.70 -11.88
CA SER A 6 6.74 -1.23 -13.16
C SER A 6 5.73 -2.35 -12.95
N MET A 7 5.95 -3.23 -11.98
CA MET A 7 5.01 -4.30 -11.61
C MET A 7 3.70 -3.72 -11.08
N ILE A 8 3.77 -2.74 -10.18
CA ILE A 8 2.61 -2.07 -9.59
C ILE A 8 1.79 -1.35 -10.68
N ARG A 9 2.44 -0.62 -11.60
CA ARG A 9 1.76 0.02 -12.73
C ARG A 9 0.99 -0.98 -13.58
N ALA A 10 1.56 -2.16 -13.84
CA ALA A 10 0.88 -3.21 -14.59
C ALA A 10 -0.37 -3.73 -13.85
N VAL A 11 -0.27 -3.97 -12.53
CA VAL A 11 -1.42 -4.42 -11.72
C VAL A 11 -2.52 -3.36 -11.68
N ASN A 12 -2.20 -2.11 -11.37
CA ASN A 12 -3.20 -1.04 -11.36
C ASN A 12 -3.83 -0.85 -12.74
N TYR A 13 -3.06 -0.90 -13.84
CA TYR A 13 -3.61 -0.81 -15.20
C TYR A 13 -4.61 -1.94 -15.50
N VAL A 14 -4.25 -3.19 -15.16
CA VAL A 14 -5.12 -4.36 -15.38
C VAL A 14 -6.42 -4.22 -14.58
N ASN A 15 -6.33 -3.81 -13.31
CA ASN A 15 -7.52 -3.63 -12.46
C ASN A 15 -8.40 -2.45 -12.91
N THR A 16 -7.81 -1.29 -13.19
CA THR A 16 -8.55 -0.08 -13.60
C THR A 16 -9.17 -0.20 -14.99
N SER A 17 -8.58 -1.00 -15.88
CA SER A 17 -9.13 -1.29 -17.21
C SER A 17 -10.21 -2.38 -17.19
N GLY A 18 -10.55 -2.92 -16.02
CA GLY A 18 -11.51 -4.04 -15.89
C GLY A 18 -10.99 -5.36 -16.45
N LEU A 19 -9.69 -5.46 -16.73
CA LEU A 19 -9.03 -6.64 -17.32
C LEU A 19 -8.57 -7.65 -16.26
N GLY A 20 -8.68 -7.31 -14.98
CA GLY A 20 -8.38 -8.22 -13.89
C GLY A 20 -8.96 -7.76 -12.56
N CYS A 21 -8.66 -8.57 -11.55
CA CYS A 21 -9.26 -8.47 -10.22
C CYS A 21 -8.24 -8.87 -9.14
N TRP A 22 -7.08 -8.21 -9.20
CA TRP A 22 -5.92 -8.52 -8.37
C TRP A 22 -5.87 -7.64 -7.14
N TYR A 23 -6.06 -8.25 -5.97
CA TYR A 23 -5.87 -7.60 -4.68
C TYR A 23 -4.38 -7.63 -4.30
N ILE A 24 -3.84 -6.47 -3.90
CA ILE A 24 -2.47 -6.36 -3.39
C ILE A 24 -2.48 -6.77 -1.91
N GLU A 25 -1.91 -7.94 -1.62
CA GLU A 25 -1.82 -8.44 -0.25
C GLU A 25 -0.64 -7.84 0.49
N CYS A 26 0.52 -7.80 -0.16
CA CYS A 26 1.77 -7.42 0.43
C CYS A 26 2.72 -6.84 -0.62
N VAL A 27 3.54 -5.90 -0.19
CA VAL A 27 4.66 -5.35 -0.95
C VAL A 27 5.88 -5.50 -0.06
N GLU A 28 6.99 -6.00 -0.61
CA GLU A 28 8.26 -6.13 0.10
C GLU A 28 9.42 -5.81 -0.85
N GLU A 29 10.39 -5.03 -0.37
CA GLU A 29 11.61 -4.73 -1.14
C GLU A 29 12.73 -5.77 -0.94
N THR A 30 12.55 -6.85 -0.18
CA THR A 30 13.60 -7.88 -0.08
C THR A 30 13.10 -9.23 0.44
N ASP A 31 13.12 -10.26 -0.41
CA ASP A 31 13.20 -11.64 0.07
C ASP A 31 14.67 -11.95 0.38
N SER A 32 15.00 -12.07 1.67
CA SER A 32 16.33 -12.48 2.15
C SER A 32 16.82 -13.83 1.57
N LYS A 33 15.94 -14.62 0.95
CA LYS A 33 16.24 -15.91 0.31
C LYS A 33 16.49 -15.83 -1.19
N VAL A 34 16.11 -14.73 -1.86
CA VAL A 34 16.14 -14.62 -3.33
C VAL A 34 16.71 -13.27 -3.78
N GLY A 35 17.87 -12.87 -3.26
CA GLY A 35 18.66 -11.73 -3.75
C GLY A 35 17.96 -10.37 -3.73
N ASN A 36 18.50 -9.39 -4.48
CA ASN A 36 18.00 -8.00 -4.57
C ASN A 36 16.70 -7.89 -5.40
N GLY A 37 15.70 -8.73 -5.12
CA GLY A 37 14.43 -8.80 -5.84
C GLY A 37 13.30 -8.07 -5.10
N HIS A 38 12.36 -7.53 -5.87
CA HIS A 38 11.12 -6.97 -5.33
C HIS A 38 10.03 -8.04 -5.33
N THR A 39 9.25 -8.10 -4.25
CA THR A 39 8.14 -9.04 -4.10
C THR A 39 6.81 -8.28 -4.02
N LEU A 40 5.86 -8.71 -4.85
CA LEU A 40 4.48 -8.26 -4.81
C LEU A 40 3.58 -9.49 -4.67
N VAL A 41 2.89 -9.60 -3.55
CA VAL A 41 1.95 -10.70 -3.30
C VAL A 41 0.56 -10.26 -3.74
N LEU A 42 -0.02 -11.02 -4.68
CA LEU A 42 -1.33 -10.74 -5.26
C LEU A 42 -2.28 -11.91 -5.00
N ARG A 43 -3.53 -11.61 -4.70
CA ARG A 43 -4.63 -12.58 -4.67
C ARG A 43 -5.68 -12.22 -5.71
N LYS A 44 -6.13 -13.20 -6.47
CA LYS A 44 -7.27 -13.03 -7.37
C LYS A 44 -8.56 -12.96 -6.54
N VAL A 45 -9.35 -11.92 -6.74
CA VAL A 45 -10.63 -11.70 -6.04
C VAL A 45 -11.71 -11.41 -7.08
N GLU A 46 -12.52 -12.41 -7.42
CA GLU A 46 -13.61 -12.22 -8.37
C GLU A 46 -14.54 -11.07 -7.94
N GLY A 47 -14.89 -10.19 -8.87
CA GLY A 47 -15.73 -9.02 -8.60
C GLY A 47 -15.01 -7.80 -8.05
N LEU A 48 -13.70 -7.87 -7.75
CA LEU A 48 -12.95 -6.72 -7.23
C LEU A 48 -13.10 -5.47 -8.12
N SER A 49 -13.01 -5.62 -9.45
CA SER A 49 -13.16 -4.53 -10.42
C SER A 49 -14.62 -4.12 -10.71
N ALA A 50 -15.59 -4.96 -10.33
CA ALA A 50 -17.01 -4.67 -10.49
C ALA A 50 -17.58 -3.80 -9.36
N GLU A 51 -16.87 -3.70 -8.24
CA GLU A 51 -17.23 -2.87 -7.10
C GLU A 51 -16.73 -1.42 -7.31
N LYS A 52 -17.59 -0.44 -6.99
CA LYS A 52 -17.31 0.99 -7.15
C LYS A 52 -16.39 1.50 -6.04
N TRP A 53 -15.12 1.13 -6.08
CA TRP A 53 -14.10 1.58 -5.12
C TRP A 53 -13.62 3.03 -5.33
N GLN A 54 -14.39 3.87 -6.03
CA GLN A 54 -13.95 5.20 -6.46
C GLN A 54 -14.63 6.35 -5.71
N ASP A 55 -15.62 6.08 -4.86
CA ASP A 55 -16.24 7.12 -4.05
C ASP A 55 -15.45 7.35 -2.76
N VAL A 56 -14.70 8.46 -2.72
CA VAL A 56 -13.91 8.87 -1.57
C VAL A 56 -14.78 9.11 -0.33
N ALA A 57 -16.01 9.58 -0.50
CA ALA A 57 -16.93 9.81 0.62
C ALA A 57 -17.36 8.47 1.23
N ASP A 58 -17.73 7.49 0.40
CA ASP A 58 -18.09 6.15 0.84
C ASP A 58 -16.92 5.46 1.56
N PHE A 59 -15.70 5.55 0.99
CA PHE A 59 -14.49 5.07 1.66
C PHE A 59 -14.33 5.70 3.04
N ASN A 60 -14.38 7.03 3.15
CA ASN A 60 -14.16 7.71 4.42
C ASN A 60 -15.20 7.30 5.47
N THR A 61 -16.47 7.18 5.07
CA THR A 61 -17.53 6.72 5.96
C THR A 61 -17.27 5.30 6.47
N GLN A 62 -17.01 4.35 5.58
CA GLN A 62 -16.75 2.95 5.97
C GLN A 62 -15.47 2.82 6.78
N PHE A 63 -14.39 3.48 6.36
CA PHE A 63 -13.11 3.47 7.05
C PHE A 63 -13.24 3.98 8.49
N ASN A 64 -13.90 5.12 8.69
CA ASN A 64 -14.12 5.67 10.03
C ASN A 64 -14.98 4.75 10.90
N GLN A 65 -16.01 4.11 10.34
CA GLN A 65 -16.81 3.12 11.07
C GLN A 65 -15.97 1.92 11.54
N LEU A 66 -15.06 1.43 10.69
CA LEU A 66 -14.16 0.33 11.03
C LEU A 66 -13.18 0.73 12.14
N LEU A 67 -12.61 1.94 12.08
CA LEU A 67 -11.75 2.47 13.14
C LEU A 67 -12.49 2.61 14.47
N MET A 68 -13.69 3.21 14.47
CA MET A 68 -14.50 3.36 15.68
C MET A 68 -14.90 2.00 16.29
N ALA A 69 -15.05 0.97 15.46
CA ALA A 69 -15.33 -0.39 15.89
C ALA A 69 -14.08 -1.20 16.28
N GLY A 70 -12.87 -0.61 16.19
CA GLY A 70 -11.60 -1.29 16.45
C GLY A 70 -11.24 -2.37 15.44
N LYS A 71 -11.89 -2.42 14.27
CA LYS A 71 -11.69 -3.44 13.23
C LYS A 71 -10.55 -3.04 12.30
N LEU A 72 -9.34 -3.02 12.83
CA LEU A 72 -8.14 -2.54 12.13
C LEU A 72 -7.79 -3.39 10.91
N GLU A 73 -7.98 -4.71 10.96
CA GLU A 73 -7.74 -5.63 9.85
C GLU A 73 -8.65 -5.32 8.66
N ASN A 74 -9.91 -5.01 8.94
CA ASN A 74 -10.88 -4.63 7.92
C ASN A 74 -10.55 -3.24 7.34
N ALA A 75 -10.13 -2.30 8.18
CA ALA A 75 -9.69 -0.98 7.74
C ALA A 75 -8.46 -1.07 6.81
N LEU A 76 -7.51 -1.96 7.15
CA LEU A 76 -6.35 -2.24 6.31
C LEU A 76 -6.78 -2.88 4.99
N THR A 77 -7.69 -3.85 5.04
CA THR A 77 -8.23 -4.52 3.85
C THR A 77 -8.88 -3.50 2.90
N LEU A 78 -9.76 -2.63 3.42
CA LEU A 78 -10.39 -1.57 2.64
C LEU A 78 -9.36 -0.63 2.00
N THR A 79 -8.31 -0.28 2.73
CA THR A 79 -7.22 0.56 2.22
C THR A 79 -6.43 -0.14 1.12
N LYS A 80 -6.09 -1.41 1.28
CA LYS A 80 -5.37 -2.22 0.27
C LYS A 80 -6.20 -2.48 -0.99
N ILE A 81 -7.52 -2.56 -0.86
CA ILE A 81 -8.43 -2.60 -2.01
C ILE A 81 -8.28 -1.32 -2.84
N LEU A 82 -8.31 -0.13 -2.23
CA LEU A 82 -8.08 1.12 -2.97
C LEU A 82 -6.70 1.16 -3.65
N LEU A 83 -5.66 0.74 -2.93
CA LEU A 83 -4.29 0.65 -3.46
C LEU A 83 -4.18 -0.33 -4.64
N SER A 84 -5.07 -1.31 -4.74
CA SER A 84 -5.12 -2.24 -5.88
C SER A 84 -5.56 -1.54 -7.18
N PHE A 85 -6.25 -0.40 -7.10
CA PHE A 85 -6.65 0.42 -8.24
C PHE A 85 -5.76 1.65 -8.42
N ASN A 86 -5.28 2.24 -7.33
CA ASN A 86 -4.33 3.35 -7.35
C ASN A 86 -3.31 3.18 -6.23
N PHE A 87 -2.21 2.50 -6.53
CA PHE A 87 -1.13 2.30 -5.56
C PHE A 87 -0.31 3.57 -5.35
N PHE A 88 -0.36 4.52 -6.29
CA PHE A 88 0.39 5.77 -6.25
C PHE A 88 -0.34 6.87 -5.46
N ASP A 89 -1.16 6.49 -4.48
CA ASP A 89 -1.77 7.39 -3.51
C ASP A 89 -0.96 7.36 -2.22
N ALA A 90 -0.10 8.37 -2.04
CA ALA A 90 0.80 8.47 -0.90
C ALA A 90 0.05 8.43 0.45
N ASN A 91 -1.15 9.01 0.53
CA ASN A 91 -1.95 9.01 1.75
C ASN A 91 -2.49 7.61 2.08
N LYS A 92 -2.94 6.87 1.07
CA LYS A 92 -3.42 5.49 1.29
C LYS A 92 -2.27 4.52 1.59
N LEU A 93 -1.09 4.74 1.00
CA LEU A 93 0.12 4.01 1.35
C LEU A 93 0.52 4.28 2.80
N HIS A 94 0.58 5.55 3.21
CA HIS A 94 0.86 5.93 4.59
C HIS A 94 -0.13 5.29 5.58
N LEU A 95 -1.43 5.34 5.26
CA LEU A 95 -2.50 4.73 6.06
C LEU A 95 -2.34 3.21 6.19
N ALA A 96 -2.06 2.51 5.08
CA ALA A 96 -1.79 1.08 5.09
C ALA A 96 -0.56 0.77 5.95
N GLY A 97 0.48 1.60 5.89
CA GLY A 97 1.66 1.50 6.72
C GLY A 97 1.36 1.61 8.21
N ALA A 98 0.59 2.62 8.61
CA ALA A 98 0.21 2.84 10.00
C ALA A 98 -0.63 1.68 10.56
N LEU A 99 -1.65 1.25 9.81
CA LEU A 99 -2.50 0.12 10.19
C LEU A 99 -1.72 -1.18 10.30
N SER A 100 -0.81 -1.45 9.36
CA SER A 100 0.03 -2.65 9.38
C SER A 100 0.94 -2.67 10.61
N ARG A 101 1.58 -1.54 10.95
CA ARG A 101 2.38 -1.42 12.19
C ARG A 101 1.53 -1.63 13.44
N GLN A 102 0.32 -1.06 13.47
CA GLN A 102 -0.60 -1.20 14.61
C GLN A 102 -1.07 -2.65 14.81
N LEU A 103 -1.20 -3.41 13.73
CA LEU A 103 -1.52 -4.85 13.73
C LEU A 103 -0.29 -5.75 14.00
N GLY A 104 0.90 -5.19 14.17
CA GLY A 104 2.14 -5.93 14.41
C GLY A 104 2.88 -6.40 13.15
N HIS A 105 2.38 -6.07 11.96
CA HIS A 105 3.04 -6.36 10.68
C HIS A 105 4.09 -5.27 10.36
N PHE A 106 5.12 -5.17 11.20
CA PHE A 106 6.09 -4.07 11.15
C PHE A 106 6.83 -3.94 9.82
N ALA A 107 7.31 -5.05 9.26
CA ALA A 107 8.08 -5.05 8.01
C ALA A 107 7.26 -4.50 6.84
N GLU A 108 6.05 -5.05 6.64
CA GLU A 108 5.10 -4.56 5.64
C GLU A 108 4.73 -3.09 5.88
N GLY A 109 4.50 -2.71 7.13
CA GLY A 109 4.16 -1.34 7.47
C GLY A 109 5.26 -0.33 7.10
N VAL A 110 6.53 -0.70 7.32
CA VAL A 110 7.69 0.10 6.89
C VAL A 110 7.76 0.16 5.37
N GLU A 111 7.47 -0.94 4.66
CA GLU A 111 7.44 -0.93 3.19
C GLU A 111 6.40 0.07 2.66
N PHE A 112 5.17 0.02 3.14
CA PHE A 112 4.13 0.96 2.72
C PHE A 112 4.53 2.42 2.97
N LEU A 113 5.15 2.72 4.12
CA LEU A 113 5.66 4.06 4.41
C LEU A 113 6.80 4.46 3.46
N ARG A 114 7.70 3.53 3.12
CA ARG A 114 8.74 3.76 2.13
C ARG A 114 8.15 4.07 0.75
N GLN A 115 7.15 3.29 0.32
CA GLN A 115 6.45 3.55 -0.94
C GLN A 115 5.72 4.90 -0.93
N ALA A 116 5.14 5.31 0.20
CA ALA A 116 4.53 6.63 0.33
C ALA A 116 5.55 7.76 0.09
N LEU A 117 6.78 7.61 0.62
CA LEU A 117 7.89 8.52 0.40
C LEU A 117 8.50 8.45 -1.00
N VAL A 118 8.38 7.33 -1.71
CA VAL A 118 8.72 7.27 -3.15
C VAL A 118 7.73 8.10 -3.97
N VAL A 119 6.45 8.11 -3.60
CA VAL A 119 5.39 8.86 -4.30
C VAL A 119 5.40 10.35 -3.94
N ASP A 120 5.58 10.68 -2.67
CA ASP A 120 5.67 12.06 -2.16
C ASP A 120 6.98 12.25 -1.36
N PRO A 121 8.12 12.44 -2.06
CA PRO A 121 9.43 12.51 -1.41
C PRO A 121 9.65 13.74 -0.57
N GLU A 122 8.81 14.77 -0.69
CA GLU A 122 8.92 16.07 0.02
C GLU A 122 8.00 16.14 1.26
N ASN A 123 7.25 15.07 1.56
CA ASN A 123 6.43 14.99 2.76
C ASN A 123 7.25 14.90 4.06
N GLU A 124 7.28 15.99 4.83
CA GLU A 124 8.02 16.07 6.09
C GLU A 124 7.47 15.15 7.17
N GLU A 125 6.15 14.98 7.23
CA GLU A 125 5.49 14.09 8.21
C GLU A 125 5.91 12.64 7.98
N TYR A 126 5.88 12.18 6.74
CA TYR A 126 6.28 10.81 6.40
C TYR A 126 7.77 10.59 6.64
N ARG A 127 8.64 11.58 6.36
CA ARG A 127 10.08 11.48 6.66
C ARG A 127 10.35 11.35 8.15
N LYS A 128 9.68 12.17 8.94
CA LYS A 128 9.81 12.14 10.40
C LYS A 128 9.37 10.77 10.93
N GLU A 129 8.20 10.30 10.52
CA GLU A 129 7.71 8.98 10.93
C GLU A 129 8.63 7.86 10.46
N PHE A 130 9.18 7.94 9.24
CA PHE A 130 10.11 6.93 8.74
C PHE A 130 11.36 6.82 9.62
N ILE A 131 11.92 7.96 10.07
CA ILE A 131 13.03 7.97 11.02
C ILE A 131 12.59 7.39 12.37
N GLU A 132 11.40 7.73 12.85
CA GLU A 132 10.87 7.21 14.13
C GLU A 132 10.73 5.69 14.12
N VAL A 133 10.26 5.10 13.00
CA VAL A 133 9.99 3.66 12.92
C VAL A 133 11.20 2.83 12.47
N THR A 134 12.16 3.42 11.76
CA THR A 134 13.34 2.69 11.22
C THR A 134 14.67 3.07 11.87
N GLY A 135 14.76 4.23 12.52
CA GLY A 135 15.99 4.79 13.05
C GLY A 135 16.93 5.38 12.00
N VAL A 136 16.55 5.38 10.72
CA VAL A 136 17.37 5.90 9.62
C VAL A 136 16.58 6.87 8.72
N PRO A 137 17.23 7.90 8.15
CA PRO A 137 16.56 8.77 7.19
C PRO A 137 16.24 8.01 5.90
N PHE A 138 15.10 8.34 5.30
CA PHE A 138 14.73 7.85 3.99
C PHE A 138 15.70 8.39 2.94
N HIS A 139 16.16 7.49 2.08
CA HIS A 139 16.90 7.82 0.87
C HIS A 139 16.08 7.32 -0.31
N ASN A 140 15.78 8.20 -1.26
CA ASN A 140 14.97 7.83 -2.40
C ASN A 140 15.78 6.85 -3.28
N PRO A 141 15.34 5.59 -3.46
CA PRO A 141 16.09 4.61 -4.25
C PRO A 141 16.03 4.89 -5.76
N VAL A 142 15.27 5.90 -6.19
CA VAL A 142 15.08 6.29 -7.60
C VAL A 142 15.96 7.49 -8.00
N LEU A 143 16.68 8.11 -7.04
CA LEU A 143 17.61 9.22 -7.25
C LEU A 143 19.05 8.79 -6.93
#